data_AF-A0A3N5W5A6-F1
#
_entry.id   AF-A0A3N5W5A6-F1
#
_cell.length_a   1.000
_cell.length_b   1.000
_cell.length_c   1.000
_cell.angle_alpha   90.00
_cell.angle_beta   90.00
_cell.angle_gamma   90.00
#
_symmetry.space_group_name_H-M   'P 1'
#
loop_
_entity.id
_entity.type
_entity.pdbx_description
1 polymer ?
#
loop_
_entity_poly.entity_id
_entity_poly.type
_entity_poly.pdbx_seq_one_letter_code
_entity_poly.pdbx_strand_id
1 'polypeptide(L)'
;MINQKSLHLERSKAGAPGKLGTVGYLVIFAWSLGMVMLAPPQRLLLAGALCTLVAAAVYPRSFRRLMRPRWLVMIILLALPPVFFLGEMDSSLWGISYSSEGLTSSLQIMLRILVVLVAVDGFTSSVDIASIAGLLERFGLRGLGFSMGVALNLLPSLQTAAINTWHSLWMRGG
;
A
#
# COMPACT_ATOMS: atom_id res chain seq x y z
N MET A 1 25.26 -34.92 30.88
CA MET A 1 24.58 -33.89 31.68
C MET A 1 24.40 -32.65 30.82
N ILE A 2 23.22 -32.48 30.22
CA ILE A 2 22.91 -31.40 29.29
C ILE A 2 22.66 -30.13 30.12
N ASN A 3 23.51 -29.13 29.91
CA ASN A 3 23.60 -27.90 30.68
C ASN A 3 22.37 -27.01 30.44
N GLN A 4 21.54 -26.76 31.46
CA GLN A 4 20.33 -25.92 31.35
C GLN A 4 20.60 -24.49 30.83
N LYS A 5 21.85 -24.00 30.89
CA LYS A 5 22.21 -22.69 30.32
C LYS A 5 22.09 -22.62 28.80
N SER A 6 22.26 -23.73 28.06
CA SER A 6 22.12 -23.71 26.59
C SER A 6 20.66 -23.66 26.13
N LEU A 7 19.73 -24.19 26.93
CA LEU A 7 18.28 -24.14 26.65
C LEU A 7 17.68 -22.73 26.81
N HIS A 8 18.24 -21.90 27.69
CA HIS A 8 17.83 -20.50 27.81
C HIS A 8 18.44 -19.59 26.73
N LEU A 9 19.59 -19.95 26.18
CA LEU A 9 20.25 -19.17 25.12
C LEU A 9 19.59 -19.35 23.73
N GLU A 10 18.93 -20.48 23.48
CA GLU A 10 18.13 -20.67 22.26
C GLU A 10 16.80 -19.90 22.30
N ARG A 11 16.14 -19.78 23.47
CA ARG A 11 14.92 -18.96 23.60
C ARG A 11 15.17 -17.46 23.42
N SER A 12 16.40 -17.00 23.68
CA SER A 12 16.76 -15.58 23.55
C SER A 12 17.17 -15.17 22.13
N LYS A 13 17.23 -16.11 21.17
CA LYS A 13 17.47 -15.83 19.74
C LYS A 13 16.19 -15.71 18.90
N ALA A 14 15.02 -15.61 19.53
CA ALA A 14 13.74 -15.37 18.85
C ALA A 14 13.42 -13.87 18.62
N GLY A 15 14.42 -13.00 18.64
CA GLY A 15 14.28 -11.56 18.43
C GLY A 15 15.29 -11.05 17.42
N ALA A 16 15.22 -11.54 16.18
CA ALA A 16 15.94 -10.91 15.09
C ALA A 16 15.45 -9.45 14.95
N PRO A 17 16.34 -8.45 14.94
CA PRO A 17 15.93 -7.08 14.71
C PRO A 17 15.46 -6.93 13.26
N GLY A 18 14.21 -6.52 13.08
CA GLY A 18 13.83 -5.71 11.91
C GLY A 18 13.18 -6.38 10.71
N LYS A 19 12.47 -7.51 10.85
CA LYS A 19 11.44 -7.88 9.85
C LYS A 19 10.09 -7.96 10.55
N LEU A 20 9.29 -6.90 10.41
CA LEU A 20 7.88 -6.92 10.77
C LEU A 20 7.25 -8.16 10.13
N GLY A 21 6.60 -9.02 10.92
CA GLY A 21 5.84 -10.13 10.38
C GLY A 21 4.69 -9.62 9.51
N THR A 22 4.08 -10.49 8.70
CA THR A 22 2.93 -10.14 7.85
C THR A 22 1.81 -9.43 8.61
N VAL A 23 1.57 -9.84 9.86
CA VAL A 23 0.62 -9.19 10.78
C VAL A 23 1.02 -7.75 11.08
N GLY A 24 2.30 -7.48 11.32
CA GLY A 24 2.82 -6.14 11.58
C GLY A 24 2.63 -5.21 10.38
N TYR A 25 2.93 -5.69 9.17
CA TYR A 25 2.65 -4.92 7.95
C TYR A 25 1.15 -4.68 7.73
N LEU A 26 0.30 -5.66 8.04
CA LEU A 26 -1.15 -5.52 7.92
C LEU A 26 -1.73 -4.52 8.94
N VAL A 27 -1.23 -4.54 10.17
CA VAL A 27 -1.60 -3.57 11.22
C VAL A 27 -1.14 -2.17 10.85
N ILE A 28 0.11 -1.99 10.38
CA ILE A 28 0.62 -0.68 9.94
C ILE A 28 -0.18 -0.17 8.73
N PHE A 29 -0.49 -1.06 7.77
CA PHE A 29 -1.31 -0.72 6.62
C PHE A 29 -2.71 -0.28 7.06
N ALA A 30 -3.42 -1.08 7.85
CA ALA A 30 -4.75 -0.75 8.35
C ALA A 30 -4.77 0.52 9.21
N TRP A 31 -3.74 0.72 10.05
CA TRP A 31 -3.56 1.92 10.84
C TRP A 31 -3.36 3.15 9.95
N SER A 32 -2.49 3.06 8.94
CA SER A 32 -2.23 4.15 8.00
C SER A 32 -3.48 4.55 7.22
N LEU A 33 -4.24 3.55 6.75
CA LEU A 33 -5.46 3.75 5.99
C LEU A 33 -6.55 4.35 6.88
N GLY A 34 -6.70 3.83 8.10
CA GLY A 34 -7.65 4.32 9.10
C GLY A 34 -7.37 5.76 9.49
N MET A 35 -6.12 6.10 9.80
CA MET A 35 -5.71 7.46 10.15
C MET A 35 -5.99 8.45 9.00
N VAL A 36 -5.77 8.05 7.75
CA VAL A 36 -6.00 8.94 6.60
C VAL A 36 -7.47 9.07 6.23
N MET A 37 -8.29 8.03 6.43
CA MET A 37 -9.72 8.05 6.08
C MET A 37 -10.58 8.69 7.16
N LEU A 38 -10.25 8.48 8.44
CA LEU A 38 -11.05 8.92 9.59
C LEU A 38 -10.59 10.26 10.19
N ALA A 39 -9.43 10.79 9.78
CA ALA A 39 -8.93 12.04 10.34
C ALA A 39 -9.80 13.25 9.95
N PRO A 40 -10.16 14.12 10.91
CA PRO A 40 -10.81 15.39 10.65
C PRO A 40 -9.87 16.36 9.91
N PRO A 41 -10.40 17.25 9.06
CA PRO A 41 -9.63 18.10 8.14
C PRO A 41 -8.58 18.98 8.84
N GLN A 42 -8.83 19.43 10.08
CA GLN A 42 -7.85 20.25 10.81
C GLN A 42 -6.59 19.49 11.25
N ARG A 43 -6.66 18.16 11.40
CA ARG A 43 -5.53 17.32 11.83
C ARG A 43 -4.94 16.50 10.69
N LEU A 44 -5.53 16.59 9.50
CA LEU A 44 -5.22 15.75 8.34
C LEU A 44 -3.79 16.00 7.82
N LEU A 45 -3.31 17.25 7.92
CA LEU A 45 -1.93 17.62 7.59
C LEU A 45 -0.91 16.97 8.54
N LEU A 46 -1.13 17.06 9.85
CA LEU A 46 -0.25 16.46 10.86
C LEU A 46 -0.33 14.93 10.85
N ALA A 47 -1.54 14.37 10.76
CA ALA A 47 -1.76 12.93 10.70
C ALA A 47 -1.18 12.34 9.42
N GLY A 48 -1.39 13.01 8.28
CA GLY A 48 -0.82 12.60 7.00
C GLY A 48 0.71 12.73 6.97
N ALA A 49 1.29 13.78 7.55
CA ALA A 49 2.74 13.94 7.66
C ALA A 49 3.38 12.88 8.56
N LEU A 50 2.74 12.55 9.69
CA LEU A 50 3.17 11.47 10.56
C LEU A 50 3.08 10.12 9.83
N CYS A 51 1.98 9.93 9.08
CA CYS A 51 1.74 8.68 8.37
C CYS A 51 2.68 8.51 7.17
N THR A 52 3.02 9.58 6.44
CA THR A 52 4.05 9.54 5.40
C THR A 52 5.44 9.30 5.99
N LEU A 53 5.76 9.86 7.15
CA LEU A 53 7.02 9.58 7.86
C LEU A 53 7.12 8.12 8.27
N VAL A 54 6.06 7.56 8.88
CA VAL A 54 6.01 6.14 9.25
C VAL A 54 6.09 5.27 8.00
N ALA A 55 5.35 5.60 6.94
CA ALA A 55 5.39 4.85 5.69
C ALA A 55 6.76 4.96 4.99
N ALA A 56 7.44 6.10 5.06
CA ALA A 56 8.79 6.28 4.54
C ALA A 56 9.84 5.50 5.34
N ALA A 57 9.68 5.42 6.66
CA ALA A 57 10.55 4.63 7.55
C ALA A 57 10.35 3.12 7.37
N VAL A 58 9.10 2.67 7.20
CA VAL A 58 8.74 1.24 7.06
C VAL A 58 8.92 0.75 5.62
N TYR A 59 8.69 1.60 4.61
CA TYR A 59 8.76 1.26 3.18
C TYR A 59 9.66 2.21 2.36
N PRO A 60 10.98 2.29 2.64
CA PRO A 60 11.88 3.25 1.99
C PRO A 60 12.09 3.01 0.49
N ARG A 61 11.78 1.81 -0.01
CA ARG A 61 11.85 1.47 -1.44
C ARG A 61 10.61 1.93 -2.21
N SER A 62 9.42 1.76 -1.64
CA SER A 62 8.15 2.23 -2.23
C SER A 62 8.08 3.74 -2.30
N PHE A 63 8.56 4.42 -1.26
CA PHE A 63 8.67 5.89 -1.27
C PHE A 63 9.55 6.40 -2.41
N ARG A 64 10.73 5.80 -2.63
CA ARG A 64 11.62 6.14 -3.75
C ARG A 64 11.00 5.85 -5.12
N ARG A 65 10.20 4.80 -5.24
CA ARG A 65 9.48 4.48 -6.49
C ARG A 65 8.44 5.55 -6.81
N LEU A 66 7.74 6.04 -5.79
CA LEU A 66 6.71 7.08 -5.95
C LEU A 66 7.30 8.47 -6.22
N MET A 67 8.53 8.75 -5.76
CA MET A 67 9.26 9.98 -6.09
C MET A 67 9.79 10.03 -7.54
N ARG A 68 9.46 9.07 -8.41
CA ARG A 68 9.77 9.18 -9.84
C ARG A 68 8.92 10.28 -10.49
N PRO A 69 9.48 11.06 -11.42
CA PRO A 69 8.79 12.21 -12.03
C PRO A 69 7.46 11.83 -12.68
N ARG A 70 7.38 10.64 -13.28
CA ARG A 70 6.16 10.12 -13.90
C ARG A 70 5.00 9.96 -12.91
N TRP A 71 5.27 9.53 -11.67
CA TRP A 71 4.27 9.40 -10.62
C TRP A 71 3.92 10.75 -10.00
N LEU A 72 4.92 11.63 -9.80
CA LEU A 72 4.69 12.99 -9.31
C LEU A 72 3.77 13.79 -10.23
N VAL A 73 3.98 13.70 -11.56
CA VAL A 73 3.09 14.32 -12.55
C VAL A 73 1.66 13.80 -12.41
N MET A 74 1.47 12.50 -12.22
CA MET A 74 0.15 11.90 -12.05
C MET A 74 -0.54 12.38 -10.76
N ILE A 75 0.21 12.47 -9.65
CA ILE A 75 -0.29 12.95 -8.36
C ILE A 75 -0.67 14.43 -8.44
N ILE A 76 0.17 15.26 -9.08
CA ILE A 76 -0.10 16.69 -9.28
C ILE A 76 -1.35 16.88 -10.15
N LEU A 77 -1.46 16.13 -11.26
CA LEU A 77 -2.62 16.18 -12.15
C LEU A 77 -3.91 15.82 -11.41
N LEU A 78 -3.85 14.84 -10.50
CA LEU A 78 -5.01 14.38 -9.73
C LEU A 78 -5.37 15.31 -8.57
N ALA A 79 -4.42 16.07 -8.04
CA ALA A 79 -4.62 17.07 -6.97
C ALA A 79 -4.99 18.46 -7.50
N LEU A 80 -4.98 18.65 -8.82
CA LEU A 80 -5.27 19.90 -9.52
C LEU A 80 -6.77 20.29 -9.49
N PRO A 81 -7.74 19.38 -9.72
CA PRO A 81 -9.15 19.74 -9.78
C PRO A 81 -9.71 20.45 -8.54
N PRO A 82 -9.41 20.03 -7.29
CA PRO A 82 -9.92 20.70 -6.10
C PRO A 82 -9.40 22.14 -5.92
N VAL A 83 -8.24 22.47 -6.50
CA VAL A 83 -7.68 23.84 -6.48
C VAL A 83 -8.61 24.82 -7.21
N PHE A 84 -9.25 24.34 -8.28
CA PHE A 84 -10.08 25.15 -9.17
C PHE A 84 -11.58 25.04 -8.87
N PHE A 85 -12.04 23.92 -8.29
CA PHE A 85 -13.47 23.63 -8.11
C PHE A 85 -14.01 23.85 -6.68
N LEU A 86 -13.16 23.88 -5.64
CA LEU A 86 -13.62 24.09 -4.25
C LEU A 86 -13.08 25.40 -3.67
N GLY A 87 -14.00 26.29 -3.28
CA GLY A 87 -13.74 27.44 -2.40
C GLY A 87 -14.08 28.80 -3.01
N GLU A 88 -14.49 29.73 -2.16
CA GLU A 88 -14.81 31.11 -2.56
C GLU A 88 -13.56 31.82 -3.12
N MET A 89 -13.75 32.56 -4.22
CA MET A 89 -12.69 33.10 -5.09
C MET A 89 -12.10 34.40 -4.51
N ASP A 90 -11.30 34.29 -3.44
CA ASP A 90 -10.83 35.47 -2.69
C ASP A 90 -9.56 36.15 -3.24
N SER A 91 -8.86 35.59 -4.22
CA SER A 91 -7.66 36.25 -4.78
C SER A 91 -7.38 35.88 -6.23
N SER A 92 -7.31 36.89 -7.10
CA SER A 92 -6.87 36.74 -8.48
C SER A 92 -5.37 37.01 -8.60
N LEU A 93 -4.57 35.97 -8.89
CA LEU A 93 -3.22 36.13 -9.40
C LEU A 93 -3.24 35.66 -10.85
N TRP A 94 -3.02 36.60 -11.78
CA TRP A 94 -2.92 36.32 -13.22
C TRP A 94 -4.16 35.66 -13.86
N GLY A 95 -5.34 36.23 -13.63
CA GLY A 95 -6.57 35.81 -14.33
C GLY A 95 -7.09 34.41 -13.97
N ILE A 96 -6.43 33.72 -13.05
CA ILE A 96 -6.87 32.47 -12.45
C ILE A 96 -7.32 32.80 -11.03
N SER A 97 -8.61 32.60 -10.74
CA SER A 97 -9.14 32.79 -9.40
C SER A 97 -8.67 31.64 -8.52
N TYR A 98 -7.92 31.96 -7.47
CA TYR A 98 -7.35 30.97 -6.57
C TYR A 98 -8.04 31.07 -5.21
N SER A 99 -8.67 29.98 -4.77
CA SER A 99 -9.27 29.92 -3.44
C SER A 99 -8.26 29.36 -2.42
N SER A 100 -8.11 30.06 -1.30
CA SER A 100 -7.30 29.61 -0.16
C SER A 100 -7.86 28.32 0.47
N GLU A 101 -9.18 28.12 0.39
CA GLU A 101 -9.85 26.87 0.77
C GLU A 101 -9.55 25.73 -0.21
N GLY A 102 -9.46 26.05 -1.51
CA GLY A 102 -9.05 25.10 -2.55
C GLY A 102 -7.60 24.62 -2.37
N LEU A 103 -6.68 25.52 -2.01
CA LEU A 103 -5.28 25.17 -1.73
C LEU A 103 -5.17 24.18 -0.56
N THR A 104 -5.84 24.46 0.56
CA THR A 104 -5.79 23.60 1.75
C THR A 104 -6.45 22.24 1.49
N SER A 105 -7.54 22.22 0.73
CA SER A 105 -8.22 21.00 0.30
C SER A 105 -7.36 20.15 -0.64
N SER A 106 -6.71 20.77 -1.62
CA SER A 106 -5.79 20.08 -2.53
C SER A 106 -4.56 19.52 -1.83
N LEU A 107 -4.00 20.24 -0.85
CA LEU A 107 -2.88 19.74 -0.06
C LEU A 107 -3.28 18.52 0.77
N GLN A 108 -4.49 18.52 1.35
CA GLN A 108 -5.03 17.35 2.08
C GLN A 108 -5.24 16.15 1.15
N ILE A 109 -5.81 16.36 -0.03
CA ILE A 109 -6.06 15.31 -1.02
C ILE A 109 -4.74 14.75 -1.55
N MET A 110 -3.77 15.60 -1.86
CA MET A 110 -2.43 15.20 -2.30
C MET A 110 -1.75 14.31 -1.26
N LEU A 111 -1.80 14.71 0.02
CA LEU A 111 -1.21 13.96 1.11
C LEU A 111 -1.92 12.59 1.30
N ARG A 112 -3.26 12.58 1.22
CA ARG A 112 -4.06 11.35 1.28
C ARG A 112 -3.71 10.38 0.15
N ILE A 113 -3.63 10.86 -1.10
CA ILE A 113 -3.22 10.05 -2.25
C ILE A 113 -1.82 9.48 -2.04
N LEU A 114 -0.88 10.31 -1.58
CA LEU A 114 0.49 9.89 -1.36
C LEU A 114 0.59 8.79 -0.29
N VAL A 115 -0.05 8.97 0.87
CA VAL A 115 -0.04 7.95 1.92
C VAL A 115 -0.66 6.65 1.43
N VAL A 116 -1.81 6.71 0.77
CA VAL A 116 -2.51 5.51 0.28
C VAL A 116 -1.64 4.77 -0.74
N LEU A 117 -1.06 5.47 -1.72
CA LEU A 117 -0.21 4.84 -2.73
C LEU A 117 1.04 4.21 -2.12
N VAL A 118 1.72 4.91 -1.19
CA VAL A 118 2.91 4.34 -0.50
C VAL A 118 2.52 3.14 0.36
N ALA A 119 1.40 3.23 1.09
CA ALA A 119 0.93 2.14 1.94
C ALA A 119 0.56 0.90 1.11
N VAL A 120 -0.15 1.07 0.00
CA VAL A 120 -0.56 -0.03 -0.89
C VAL A 120 0.62 -0.65 -1.61
N ASP A 121 1.51 0.14 -2.23
CA ASP A 121 2.72 -0.39 -2.90
C ASP A 121 3.69 -1.03 -1.89
N GLY A 122 3.85 -0.42 -0.72
CA GLY A 122 4.65 -0.95 0.38
C GLY A 122 4.11 -2.29 0.90
N PHE A 123 2.81 -2.36 1.17
CA PHE A 123 2.16 -3.59 1.62
C PHE A 123 2.25 -4.69 0.57
N THR A 124 1.88 -4.41 -0.68
CA THR A 124 1.86 -5.40 -1.78
C THR A 124 3.27 -5.91 -2.12
N SER A 125 4.30 -5.08 -1.97
CA SER A 125 5.69 -5.50 -2.20
C SER A 125 6.32 -6.26 -1.03
N SER A 126 5.78 -6.09 0.19
CA SER A 126 6.36 -6.68 1.41
C SER A 126 5.60 -7.93 1.88
N VAL A 127 4.34 -8.09 1.45
CA VAL A 127 3.48 -9.20 1.86
C VAL A 127 3.19 -10.10 0.67
N ASP A 128 3.61 -11.35 0.79
CA ASP A 128 3.27 -12.39 -0.17
C ASP A 128 1.80 -12.81 -0.02
N ILE A 129 1.13 -13.06 -1.14
CA ILE A 129 -0.27 -13.48 -1.22
C ILE A 129 -0.48 -14.78 -0.42
N ALA A 130 0.49 -15.70 -0.44
CA ALA A 130 0.44 -16.94 0.34
C ALA A 130 0.45 -16.68 1.86
N SER A 131 1.16 -15.65 2.32
CA SER A 131 1.19 -15.26 3.74
C SER A 131 -0.15 -14.71 4.21
N ILE A 132 -0.86 -13.99 3.33
CA ILE A 132 -2.22 -13.50 3.59
C ILE A 132 -3.17 -14.69 3.74
N ALA A 133 -3.10 -15.66 2.83
CA ALA A 133 -3.94 -16.86 2.88
C ALA A 133 -3.74 -17.66 4.18
N GLY A 134 -2.50 -17.82 4.64
CA GLY A 134 -2.19 -18.47 5.92
C GLY A 134 -2.68 -17.68 7.14
N LEU A 135 -2.73 -16.34 7.06
CA LEU A 135 -3.36 -15.52 8.12
C LEU A 135 -4.88 -15.70 8.15
N LEU A 136 -5.56 -15.69 7.00
CA LEU A 136 -7.01 -15.93 6.95
C LEU A 136 -7.39 -17.29 7.55
N GLU A 137 -6.58 -18.31 7.30
CA GLU A 137 -6.76 -19.63 7.91
C GLU A 137 -6.67 -19.58 9.43
N ARG A 138 -5.69 -18.83 9.98
CA ARG A 138 -5.55 -18.62 11.44
C ARG A 138 -6.71 -17.83 12.05
N PHE A 139 -7.34 -16.93 11.29
CA PHE A 139 -8.50 -16.17 11.72
C PHE A 139 -9.83 -16.96 11.66
N GLY A 140 -9.78 -18.25 11.33
CA GLY A 140 -10.94 -19.15 11.40
C GLY A 140 -11.60 -19.45 10.06
N LEU A 141 -11.09 -18.89 8.95
CA LEU A 141 -11.54 -19.23 7.60
C LEU A 141 -10.84 -20.50 7.09
N ARG A 142 -11.08 -21.59 7.82
CA ARG A 142 -10.51 -22.91 7.52
C ARG A 142 -10.90 -23.34 6.10
N GLY A 143 -9.91 -23.71 5.30
CA GLY A 143 -10.08 -24.10 3.90
C GLY A 143 -9.72 -23.04 2.86
N LEU A 144 -9.73 -21.74 3.20
CA LEU A 144 -9.31 -20.69 2.25
C LEU A 144 -7.82 -20.78 1.90
N GLY A 145 -6.97 -21.10 2.87
CA GLY A 145 -5.54 -21.31 2.63
C GLY A 145 -5.30 -22.43 1.62
N PHE A 146 -6.07 -23.52 1.72
CA PHE A 146 -6.03 -24.64 0.80
C PHE A 146 -6.54 -24.27 -0.60
N SER A 147 -7.74 -23.69 -0.71
CA SER A 147 -8.32 -23.27 -1.99
C SER A 147 -7.46 -22.22 -2.70
N MET A 148 -6.91 -21.26 -1.95
CA MET A 148 -5.98 -20.25 -2.48
C MET A 148 -4.66 -20.90 -2.92
N GLY A 149 -4.12 -21.83 -2.13
CA GLY A 149 -2.92 -22.58 -2.48
C GLY A 149 -3.08 -23.39 -3.76
N VAL A 150 -4.21 -24.08 -3.93
CA VAL A 150 -4.56 -24.80 -5.17
C VAL A 150 -4.71 -23.82 -6.33
N ALA A 151 -5.42 -22.70 -6.14
CA ALA A 151 -5.60 -21.70 -7.19
C ALA A 151 -4.26 -21.11 -7.65
N LEU A 152 -3.36 -20.76 -6.73
CA LEU A 152 -2.04 -20.23 -7.03
C LEU A 152 -1.12 -21.27 -7.71
N ASN A 153 -1.25 -22.54 -7.35
CA ASN A 153 -0.50 -23.63 -7.98
C ASN A 153 -0.98 -23.89 -9.42
N LEU A 154 -2.28 -23.76 -9.68
CA LEU A 154 -2.86 -23.94 -11.02
C LEU A 154 -2.72 -22.70 -11.92
N LEU A 155 -2.50 -21.51 -11.36
CA LEU A 155 -2.37 -20.26 -12.12
C LEU A 155 -1.31 -20.32 -13.25
N PRO A 156 -0.04 -20.72 -13.00
CA PRO A 156 0.98 -20.75 -14.05
C PRO A 156 0.69 -21.80 -15.14
N SER A 157 0.10 -22.94 -14.78
CA SER A 157 -0.28 -23.97 -15.76
C SER A 157 -1.45 -23.52 -16.63
N LEU A 158 -2.45 -22.85 -16.04
CA LEU A 158 -3.55 -22.23 -16.77
C LEU A 158 -3.09 -21.11 -17.69
N GLN A 159 -2.14 -20.26 -17.24
CA GLN A 159 -1.57 -19.20 -18.07
C GLN A 159 -0.89 -19.78 -19.33
N THR A 160 -0.11 -20.85 -19.14
CA THR A 160 0.59 -21.53 -20.25
C THR A 160 -0.39 -22.19 -21.21
N ALA A 161 -1.42 -22.87 -20.68
CA ALA A 161 -2.48 -23.45 -21.49
C ALA A 161 -3.22 -22.38 -22.31
N ALA A 162 -3.59 -21.25 -21.69
CA ALA A 162 -4.25 -20.14 -22.36
C ALA A 162 -3.41 -19.53 -23.49
N ILE A 163 -2.11 -19.32 -23.26
CA ILE A 163 -1.18 -18.82 -24.29
C ILE A 163 -1.07 -19.81 -25.46
N ASN A 164 -0.97 -21.10 -25.17
CA ASN A 164 -0.89 -22.14 -26.20
C ASN A 164 -2.18 -22.25 -27.01
N THR A 165 -3.34 -22.18 -26.35
CA THR A 165 -4.64 -22.16 -27.02
C THR A 165 -4.79 -20.91 -27.89
N TRP A 166 -4.37 -19.74 -27.38
CA TRP A 166 -4.35 -18.49 -28.16
C TRP A 166 -3.47 -18.60 -29.40
N HIS A 167 -2.24 -19.10 -29.27
CA HIS A 167 -1.36 -19.35 -30.41
C HIS A 167 -1.98 -20.35 -31.40
N SER A 168 -2.65 -21.40 -30.93
CA SER A 168 -3.31 -22.36 -31.80
C SER A 168 -4.52 -21.77 -32.54
N LEU A 169 -5.26 -20.84 -31.94
CA LEU A 169 -6.35 -20.09 -32.57
C LEU A 169 -5.80 -19.13 -33.62
N TRP A 170 -4.74 -18.39 -33.28
CA TRP A 170 -4.09 -17.45 -34.19
C TRP A 170 -3.50 -18.15 -35.42
N MET A 171 -2.86 -19.31 -35.24
CA MET A 171 -2.37 -20.14 -36.35
C MET A 171 -3.48 -20.68 -37.26
N ARG A 172 -4.74 -20.68 -36.80
CA ARG A 172 -5.91 -21.12 -37.57
C ARG A 172 -6.68 -19.97 -38.23
N GLY A 173 -6.13 -18.75 -38.21
CA GLY A 173 -6.74 -17.58 -38.85
C GLY A 173 -7.87 -16.93 -38.06
N GLY A 174 -7.94 -17.20 -36.74
CA GLY A 174 -8.71 -16.40 -35.79
C GLY A 174 -7.91 -15.23 -35.22
#